data_AF-A0A4Q1JPN6-F1
#
_entry.id   AF-A0A4Q1JPN6-F1
#
_cell.length_a   1.000
_cell.length_b   1.000
_cell.length_c   1.000
_cell.angle_alpha   90.00
_cell.angle_beta   90.00
_cell.angle_gamma   90.00
#
_symmetry.space_group_name_H-M   'P 1'
#
loop_
_entity.id
_entity.type
_entity.pdbx_description
1 polymer ?
#
loop_
_entity_poly.entity_id
_entity_poly.type
_entity_poly.pdbx_seq_one_letter_code
_entity_poly.pdbx_strand_id
1 'polypeptide(L)'
;MDKSRLKSLLIKAISNKFIISFLIFFFWVFFFDQHSIWERKEYKSRIEALTKEKEYFLNKIKKDKNRIHELKTNRENLEKFAREQYLMKKKDEDIFIIIEEE
;
A
#
# COMPACT_ATOMS: atom_id res chain seq x y z
N MET A 1 -12.04 51.65 9.77
CA MET A 1 -10.65 51.86 9.36
C MET A 1 -10.64 52.12 7.86
N ASP A 2 -10.18 53.30 7.44
CA ASP A 2 -10.30 53.80 6.07
C ASP A 2 -9.51 52.94 5.07
N LYS A 3 -10.21 52.39 4.06
CA LYS A 3 -9.64 51.54 3.00
C LYS A 3 -8.55 52.25 2.19
N SER A 4 -8.59 53.58 2.10
CA SER A 4 -7.59 54.38 1.37
C SER A 4 -6.19 54.29 2.00
N ARG A 5 -6.13 54.33 3.34
CA ARG A 5 -4.89 54.24 4.12
C ARG A 5 -4.27 52.85 4.10
N LEU A 6 -5.12 51.82 4.06
CA LEU A 6 -4.67 50.44 3.88
C LEU A 6 -4.03 50.22 2.51
N LYS A 7 -4.60 50.79 1.42
CA LYS A 7 -4.02 50.70 0.08
C LYS A 7 -2.64 51.35 -0.01
N SER A 8 -2.46 52.55 0.55
CA SER A 8 -1.17 53.26 0.46
C SER A 8 -0.07 52.58 1.28
N LEU A 9 -0.42 52.00 2.43
CA LEU A 9 0.50 51.18 3.23
C LEU A 9 0.88 49.87 2.51
N LEU A 10 -0.08 49.21 1.87
CA LEU A 10 0.18 48.02 1.06
C LEU A 10 1.08 48.31 -0.15
N ILE A 11 0.86 49.43 -0.85
CA ILE A 11 1.69 49.85 -1.99
C ILE A 11 3.13 50.14 -1.53
N LYS A 12 3.31 50.83 -0.40
CA LYS A 12 4.65 51.07 0.18
C LYS A 12 5.34 49.77 0.61
N ALA A 13 4.60 48.84 1.23
CA ALA A 13 5.15 47.56 1.63
C ALA A 13 5.57 46.71 0.42
N ILE A 14 4.76 46.67 -0.65
CA ILE A 14 5.06 45.93 -1.87
C ILE A 14 6.19 46.60 -2.67
N SER A 15 6.42 47.90 -2.54
CA SER A 15 7.54 48.59 -3.22
C SER A 15 8.93 48.31 -2.63
N ASN A 16 9.00 47.66 -1.46
CA ASN A 16 10.27 47.33 -0.82
C ASN A 16 10.85 46.02 -1.37
N LYS A 17 12.03 46.09 -1.99
CA LYS A 17 12.77 44.95 -2.55
C LYS A 17 12.99 43.79 -1.57
N PHE A 18 13.13 44.08 -0.27
CA PHE A 18 13.29 43.04 0.75
C PHE A 18 11.99 42.27 1.01
N ILE A 19 10.84 42.96 0.97
CA ILE A 19 9.53 42.34 1.14
C ILE A 19 9.18 41.50 -0.08
N ILE A 20 9.46 41.98 -1.28
CA ILE A 20 9.28 41.20 -2.52
C ILE A 20 10.16 39.94 -2.48
N SER A 21 11.45 40.07 -2.15
CA SER A 21 12.36 38.92 -2.06
C SER A 21 11.90 37.92 -1.01
N PHE A 22 11.41 38.39 0.14
CA PHE A 22 10.87 37.54 1.19
C PHE A 22 9.59 36.82 0.75
N LEU A 23 8.69 37.51 0.05
CA LEU A 23 7.46 36.92 -0.49
C LEU A 23 7.76 35.87 -1.57
N ILE A 24 8.72 36.12 -2.46
CA ILE A 24 9.15 35.14 -3.46
C ILE A 24 9.77 33.92 -2.78
N PHE A 25 10.62 34.12 -1.77
CA PHE A 25 11.20 33.04 -0.99
C PHE A 25 10.13 32.22 -0.27
N PHE A 26 9.17 32.90 0.37
CA PHE A 26 8.07 32.23 1.07
C PHE A 26 7.15 31.49 0.10
N PHE A 27 6.84 32.07 -1.05
CA PHE A 27 6.10 31.42 -2.12
C PHE A 27 6.85 30.19 -2.65
N TRP A 28 8.18 30.29 -2.80
CA TRP A 28 9.01 29.18 -3.25
C TRP A 28 8.96 28.01 -2.27
N VAL A 29 9.18 28.27 -0.99
CA VAL A 29 9.07 27.25 0.06
C VAL A 29 7.63 26.73 0.18
N PHE A 30 6.61 27.57 -0.02
CA PHE A 30 5.23 27.10 0.11
C PHE A 30 4.76 26.21 -1.05
N PHE A 31 5.20 26.51 -2.28
CA PHE A 31 4.74 25.80 -3.48
C PHE A 31 5.67 24.67 -3.94
N PHE A 32 6.99 24.78 -3.72
CA PHE A 32 7.98 23.81 -4.21
C PHE A 32 8.59 22.94 -3.12
N ASP A 33 8.27 23.15 -1.84
CA ASP A 33 8.74 22.28 -0.76
C ASP A 33 7.97 20.94 -0.72
N GLN A 34 8.62 19.90 -0.21
CA GLN A 34 8.21 18.48 -0.17
C GLN A 34 7.01 18.19 0.77
N HIS A 35 6.30 19.25 1.14
CA HIS A 35 5.08 19.22 1.93
C HIS A 35 3.87 19.54 1.05
N SER A 36 3.91 19.17 -0.23
CA SER A 36 2.76 19.30 -1.09
C SER A 36 1.64 18.39 -0.59
N ILE A 37 0.40 18.85 -0.81
CA ILE A 37 -0.80 18.06 -0.50
C ILE A 37 -0.83 16.76 -1.33
N TRP A 38 -0.18 16.78 -2.51
CA TRP A 38 -0.06 15.66 -3.43
C TRP A 38 0.77 14.52 -2.83
N GLU A 39 1.96 14.83 -2.32
CA GLU A 39 2.83 13.84 -1.66
C GLU A 39 2.14 13.23 -0.45
N ARG A 40 1.44 14.04 0.36
CA ARG A 40 0.65 13.51 1.50
C ARG A 40 -0.44 12.54 1.07
N LYS A 41 -1.10 12.78 -0.08
CA LYS A 41 -2.13 11.87 -0.60
C LYS A 41 -1.52 10.57 -1.10
N GLU A 42 -0.40 10.65 -1.81
CA GLU A 42 0.35 9.48 -2.27
C GLU A 42 0.83 8.62 -1.09
N TYR A 43 1.43 9.25 -0.07
CA TYR A 43 1.88 8.54 1.13
C TYR A 43 0.74 7.85 1.86
N LYS A 44 -0.43 8.50 1.99
CA LYS A 44 -1.61 7.86 2.59
C LYS A 44 -2.05 6.63 1.79
N SER A 45 -2.13 6.73 0.47
CA SER A 45 -2.50 5.59 -0.39
C SER A 45 -1.48 4.46 -0.26
N ARG A 46 -0.19 4.79 -0.21
CA ARG A 46 0.89 3.82 -0.03
C ARG A 46 0.83 3.12 1.34
N ILE A 47 0.54 3.87 2.40
CA ILE A 47 0.34 3.29 3.75
C ILE A 47 -0.84 2.32 3.74
N GLU A 48 -1.96 2.70 3.12
CA GLU A 48 -3.14 1.85 3.02
C GLU A 48 -2.85 0.56 2.24
N ALA A 49 -2.16 0.67 1.10
CA ALA A 49 -1.75 -0.49 0.29
C ALA A 49 -0.83 -1.43 1.07
N LEU A 50 0.20 -0.90 1.74
CA LEU A 50 1.12 -1.68 2.57
C LEU A 50 0.41 -2.35 3.75
N THR A 51 -0.59 -1.68 4.34
CA THR A 51 -1.37 -2.24 5.45
C THR A 51 -2.22 -3.41 4.98
N LYS A 52 -2.90 -3.27 3.83
CA LYS A 52 -3.67 -4.35 3.19
C LYS A 52 -2.78 -5.54 2.84
N GLU A 53 -1.61 -5.28 2.28
CA GLU A 53 -0.63 -6.32 1.93
C GLU A 53 -0.13 -7.06 3.18
N LYS A 54 0.18 -6.32 4.25
CA LYS A 54 0.56 -6.89 5.55
C LYS A 54 -0.55 -7.80 6.10
N GLU A 55 -1.80 -7.35 6.12
CA GLU A 55 -2.92 -8.15 6.61
C GLU A 55 -3.14 -9.40 5.77
N TYR A 56 -3.03 -9.30 4.45
CA TYR A 56 -3.08 -10.44 3.54
C TYR A 56 -2.03 -11.49 3.88
N PHE A 57 -0.76 -11.09 4.03
CA PHE A 57 0.32 -12.04 4.33
C PHE A 57 0.21 -12.64 5.73
N LEU A 58 -0.23 -11.87 6.74
CA LEU A 58 -0.48 -12.41 8.07
C LEU A 58 -1.56 -13.49 8.06
N ASN A 59 -2.64 -13.26 7.31
CA ASN A 59 -3.70 -14.26 7.13
C ASN A 59 -3.21 -15.48 6.36
N LYS A 60 -2.40 -15.29 5.32
CA LYS A 60 -1.79 -16.39 4.55
C LYS A 60 -0.89 -17.24 5.43
N ILE A 61 0.01 -16.62 6.20
CA ILE A 61 0.89 -17.31 7.15
C ILE A 61 0.08 -18.11 8.18
N LYS A 62 -1.02 -17.56 8.70
CA LYS A 62 -1.89 -18.27 9.64
C LYS A 62 -2.51 -19.51 9.00
N LYS A 63 -3.06 -19.38 7.78
CA LYS A 63 -3.64 -20.50 7.03
C LYS A 63 -2.59 -21.57 6.72
N ASP A 64 -1.42 -21.16 6.25
CA ASP A 64 -0.34 -22.08 5.88
C ASP A 64 0.21 -22.82 7.11
N LYS A 65 0.34 -22.14 8.26
CA LYS A 65 0.72 -22.79 9.53
C LYS A 65 -0.29 -23.87 9.94
N ASN A 66 -1.59 -23.56 9.86
CA ASN A 66 -2.63 -24.54 10.17
C ASN A 66 -2.57 -25.73 9.19
N ARG A 67 -2.40 -25.46 7.90
CA ARG A 67 -2.28 -26.51 6.88
C ARG A 67 -1.05 -27.39 7.10
N ILE A 68 0.11 -26.80 7.42
CA ILE A 68 1.32 -27.56 7.77
C ILE A 68 1.09 -28.40 9.03
N HIS A 69 0.39 -27.86 10.03
CA HIS A 69 0.07 -28.61 11.24
C HIS A 69 -0.82 -29.82 10.94
N GLU A 70 -1.87 -29.65 10.14
CA GLU A 70 -2.75 -30.74 9.70
C GLU A 70 -1.99 -31.82 8.93
N LEU A 71 -1.07 -31.42 8.04
CA LEU A 71 -0.22 -32.35 7.27
C LEU A 71 0.76 -33.13 8.16
N LYS A 72 1.25 -32.53 9.25
CA LYS A 72 2.20 -33.17 10.16
C LYS A 72 1.53 -34.08 11.19
N THR A 73 0.33 -33.73 11.62
CA THR A 73 -0.36 -34.42 12.71
C THR A 73 -1.28 -35.54 12.20
N ASN A 74 -1.80 -35.44 10.98
CA ASN A 74 -2.73 -36.43 10.43
C ASN A 74 -2.19 -37.05 9.13
N ARG A 75 -1.87 -38.35 9.19
CA ARG A 75 -1.32 -39.14 8.07
C ARG A 75 -2.32 -39.27 6.91
N GLU A 76 -3.61 -39.33 7.21
CA GLU A 76 -4.69 -39.42 6.22
C GLU A 76 -4.84 -38.10 5.45
N ASN A 77 -4.75 -36.96 6.16
CA ASN A 77 -4.74 -35.64 5.52
C ASN A 77 -3.50 -35.43 4.66
N LEU A 78 -2.34 -35.95 5.09
CA LEU A 78 -1.10 -35.90 4.30
C LEU A 78 -1.23 -36.73 3.01
N GLU A 79 -1.75 -37.96 3.10
CA GLU A 79 -1.96 -38.81 1.93
C GLU A 79 -2.96 -38.19 0.96
N LYS A 80 -4.09 -37.66 1.47
CA LYS A 80 -5.07 -36.93 0.65
C LYS A 80 -4.44 -35.74 -0.08
N PHE A 81 -3.66 -34.92 0.63
CA PHE A 81 -2.97 -33.77 0.04
C PHE A 81 -1.96 -34.19 -1.05
N ALA A 82 -1.17 -35.24 -0.80
CA ALA A 82 -0.21 -35.77 -1.75
C ALA A 82 -0.90 -36.30 -3.03
N ARG A 83 -2.06 -36.97 -2.87
CA ARG A 83 -2.88 -37.47 -3.98
C ARG A 83 -3.51 -36.33 -4.79
N GLU A 84 -4.14 -35.36 -4.13
CA GLU A 84 -4.87 -34.27 -4.82
C GLU A 84 -3.94 -33.24 -5.46
N GLN A 85 -2.85 -32.84 -4.79
CA GLN A 85 -2.00 -31.74 -5.24
C GLN A 85 -0.81 -32.19 -6.08
N TYR A 86 -0.29 -33.38 -5.81
CA TYR A 86 0.91 -33.90 -6.46
C TYR A 86 0.65 -35.18 -7.26
N LEU A 87 -0.59 -35.67 -7.30
CA LEU A 87 -0.97 -36.89 -8.02
C LEU A 87 -0.10 -38.10 -7.61
N MET A 88 0.30 -38.15 -6.34
CA MET A 88 1.10 -39.27 -5.82
C MET A 88 0.27 -40.55 -5.74
N LYS A 89 0.86 -41.68 -6.13
CA LYS A 89 0.26 -43.02 -6.05
C LYS A 89 1.21 -44.04 -5.42
N LYS A 90 0.65 -45.12 -4.89
CA LYS A 90 1.43 -46.31 -4.54
C LYS A 90 1.84 -47.08 -5.81
N LYS A 91 2.82 -47.98 -5.69
CA LYS A 91 3.35 -48.73 -6.84
C LYS A 91 2.30 -49.64 -7.50
N ASP A 92 1.32 -50.08 -6.73
CA ASP A 92 0.23 -50.98 -7.06
C ASP A 92 -1.10 -50.26 -7.32
N GLU A 93 -1.07 -48.93 -7.48
CA GLU A 93 -2.26 -48.11 -7.78
C GLU A 93 -2.16 -47.46 -9.17
N ASP A 94 -3.32 -47.31 -9.81
CA ASP A 94 -3.50 -46.52 -11.02
C ASP A 94 -4.37 -45.28 -10.74
N ILE A 95 -3.93 -44.12 -11.23
CA ILE A 95 -4.65 -42.85 -11.10
C ILE A 95 -5.37 -42.57 -12.41
N PHE A 96 -6.67 -42.31 -12.32
CA PHE A 96 -7.48 -41.82 -13.43
C PHE A 96 -7.83 -40.36 -13.18
N ILE A 97 -7.52 -39.49 -14.14
CA ILE A 97 -7.91 -38.07 -14.11
C ILE A 97 -9.07 -37.93 -15.09
N ILE A 98 -10.26 -37.59 -14.57
CA ILE A 98 -11.43 -37.34 -15.39
C ILE A 98 -11.37 -35.86 -15.78
N ILE A 99 -11.18 -35.62 -17.08
CA ILE A 99 -11.28 -34.29 -17.67
C ILE A 99 -12.67 -34.23 -18.26
N GLU A 100 -13.52 -33.34 -17.75
CA GLU A 100 -14.80 -33.05 -18.41
C GLU A 100 -14.48 -32.31 -19.71
N GLU A 101 -14.83 -32.92 -20.85
CA GLU A 101 -14.84 -32.23 -22.14
C GLU A 101 -16.10 -31.36 -22.19
N GLU A 102 -15.91 -30.03 -22.34
CA GLU A 102 -17.02 -29.08 -22.59
C GLU A 102 -17.76 -29.37 -23.90
#